data_AF-A0A6B0SWE3-F1
#
_entry.id   AF-A0A6B0SWE3-F1
#
_cell.length_a   1.000
_cell.length_b   1.000
_cell.length_c   1.000
_cell.angle_alpha   90.00
_cell.angle_beta   90.00
_cell.angle_gamma   90.00
#
_symmetry.space_group_name_H-M   'P 1'
#
loop_
_entity.id
_entity.type
_entity.pdbx_description
1 polymer ?
#
loop_
_entity_poly.entity_id
_entity_poly.type
_entity_poly.pdbx_seq_one_letter_code
_entity_poly.pdbx_strand_id
1 'polypeptide(L)'
;MLSERIPGWETVPEALRKREQWVCWRAVDAGDSADGISLTPIDPATGERATFDDEDTWSGFEDAYATATASELDVDGLAFYPTHDDPFTAVELSTCRDPETGDLDDWARTVIETLDSYTEAAYDGQSIRIIVAGQPPSWTSGPIDICDAEFYVPITGDRLSSTPATVTERTTELRGVYKAWKGATNPTEAAATLSVVDVQEFGELPSEPGVDVDLSDTAVIEQAQYGPAGSVFRRLWSGSSAGYASQTEADVAFCSQLAYWTGGDGEQIERLVRQSDRNRAEWVSLVSEDTLYDERTIERALELTDNYYDPRDTV
;
A
#
# COMPACT_ATOMS: atom_id res chain seq x y z
N MET A 1 -28.61 -3.48 13.51
CA MET A 1 -28.95 -2.12 13.04
C MET A 1 -27.62 -1.53 12.61
N LEU A 2 -27.43 -1.33 11.31
CA LEU A 2 -26.21 -0.71 10.79
C LEU A 2 -26.21 0.74 11.28
N SER A 3 -25.14 1.15 11.95
CA SER A 3 -24.89 2.55 12.32
C SER A 3 -24.95 3.45 11.08
N GLU A 4 -25.19 4.74 11.27
CA GLU A 4 -24.93 5.72 10.20
C GLU A 4 -23.47 5.56 9.77
N ARG A 5 -23.25 5.17 8.50
CA ARG A 5 -21.95 4.77 7.94
C ARG A 5 -21.26 5.90 7.17
N ILE A 6 -21.92 7.05 7.08
CA ILE A 6 -21.34 8.28 6.55
C ILE A 6 -20.63 8.99 7.72
N PRO A 7 -19.31 9.25 7.63
CA PRO A 7 -18.59 9.90 8.70
C PRO A 7 -19.09 11.33 8.95
N GLY A 8 -18.85 11.85 10.15
CA GLY A 8 -18.98 13.30 10.39
C GLY A 8 -17.91 14.08 9.62
N TRP A 9 -18.24 15.24 9.08
CA TRP A 9 -17.29 16.07 8.32
C TRP A 9 -15.95 16.30 9.05
N GLU A 10 -16.03 16.64 10.34
CA GLU A 10 -14.85 16.95 11.17
C GLU A 10 -14.16 15.71 11.74
N THR A 11 -14.78 14.52 11.62
CA THR A 11 -14.14 13.28 12.08
C THR A 11 -13.18 12.72 11.05
N VAL A 12 -13.34 13.10 9.77
CA VAL A 12 -12.41 12.73 8.70
C VAL A 12 -11.14 13.59 8.77
N PRO A 13 -9.93 12.96 8.77
CA PRO A 13 -8.67 13.69 8.80
C PRO A 13 -8.54 14.73 7.70
N GLU A 14 -8.16 15.95 8.08
CA GLU A 14 -7.99 17.08 7.14
C GLU A 14 -7.01 16.75 6.00
N ALA A 15 -5.97 15.96 6.28
CA ALA A 15 -4.99 15.53 5.29
C ALA A 15 -5.59 14.71 4.13
N LEU A 16 -6.61 13.91 4.42
CA LEU A 16 -7.33 13.12 3.42
C LEU A 16 -8.40 13.97 2.71
N ARG A 17 -9.08 14.85 3.44
CA ARG A 17 -10.13 15.74 2.87
C ARG A 17 -9.60 16.66 1.76
N LYS A 18 -8.31 16.97 1.78
CA LYS A 18 -7.64 17.84 0.79
C LYS A 18 -7.35 17.16 -0.56
N ARG A 19 -7.63 15.87 -0.70
CA ARG A 19 -7.35 15.09 -1.90
C ARG A 19 -8.60 14.94 -2.78
N GLU A 20 -8.40 14.80 -4.08
CA GLU A 20 -9.44 14.51 -5.07
C GLU A 20 -9.57 13.00 -5.33
N GLN A 21 -9.55 12.20 -4.26
CA GLN A 21 -9.47 10.74 -4.30
C GLN A 21 -10.61 10.08 -3.51
N TRP A 22 -11.78 10.74 -3.48
CA TRP A 22 -12.93 10.30 -2.72
C TRP A 22 -14.00 9.68 -3.61
N VAL A 23 -14.51 8.54 -3.14
CA VAL A 23 -15.66 7.85 -3.70
C VAL A 23 -16.69 7.58 -2.61
N CYS A 24 -17.91 7.28 -3.02
CA CYS A 24 -18.88 6.66 -2.13
C CYS A 24 -18.68 5.14 -2.13
N TRP A 25 -19.31 4.42 -1.21
CA TRP A 25 -19.42 2.97 -1.32
C TRP A 25 -20.80 2.48 -0.92
N ARG A 26 -21.18 1.32 -1.45
CA ARG A 26 -22.40 0.59 -1.10
C ARG A 26 -22.07 -0.83 -0.66
N ALA A 27 -22.67 -1.29 0.42
CA ALA A 27 -22.65 -2.69 0.83
C ALA A 27 -23.55 -3.51 -0.12
N VAL A 28 -22.98 -4.55 -0.70
CA VAL A 28 -23.69 -5.49 -1.56
C VAL A 28 -23.58 -6.88 -0.93
N ASP A 29 -24.70 -7.60 -0.82
CA ASP A 29 -24.69 -9.00 -0.41
C ASP A 29 -23.82 -9.80 -1.38
N ALA A 30 -22.70 -10.32 -0.89
CA ALA A 30 -21.68 -11.00 -1.68
C ALA A 30 -21.76 -12.53 -1.60
N GLY A 31 -22.84 -13.08 -1.03
CA GLY A 31 -23.03 -14.53 -0.93
C GLY A 31 -21.96 -15.19 -0.07
N ASP A 32 -21.05 -15.95 -0.69
CA ASP A 32 -20.07 -16.85 -0.06
C ASP A 32 -18.79 -16.16 0.49
N SER A 33 -18.73 -14.83 0.58
CA SER A 33 -17.61 -14.14 1.25
C SER A 33 -17.64 -14.35 2.77
N ALA A 34 -16.49 -14.30 3.45
CA ALA A 34 -16.35 -14.57 4.89
C ALA A 34 -17.37 -13.82 5.79
N ASP A 35 -17.71 -12.57 5.42
CA ASP A 35 -18.67 -11.72 6.15
C ASP A 35 -19.99 -11.50 5.38
N GLY A 36 -20.17 -12.17 4.24
CA GLY A 36 -21.35 -12.05 3.37
C GLY A 36 -21.58 -10.67 2.70
N ILE A 37 -20.70 -9.69 2.91
CA ILE A 37 -20.84 -8.31 2.43
C ILE A 37 -19.59 -7.90 1.65
N SER A 38 -19.78 -7.42 0.42
CA SER A 38 -18.74 -6.73 -0.34
C SER A 38 -19.05 -5.25 -0.38
N LEU A 39 -18.06 -4.41 -0.07
CA LEU A 39 -18.18 -2.99 -0.30
C LEU A 39 -17.88 -2.73 -1.78
N THR A 40 -18.77 -2.01 -2.45
CA THR A 40 -18.58 -1.63 -3.86
C THR A 40 -18.34 -0.13 -3.90
N PRO A 41 -17.19 0.35 -4.42
CA PRO A 41 -16.92 1.77 -4.59
C PRO A 41 -17.82 2.33 -5.71
N ILE A 42 -18.35 3.52 -5.47
CA ILE A 42 -19.35 4.21 -6.30
C ILE A 42 -18.83 5.61 -6.61
N ASP A 43 -18.75 5.94 -7.89
CA ASP A 43 -18.45 7.28 -8.38
C ASP A 43 -19.55 8.25 -7.88
N PRO A 44 -19.20 9.29 -7.11
CA PRO A 44 -20.17 10.24 -6.56
C PRO A 44 -20.90 11.09 -7.60
N ALA A 45 -20.35 11.26 -8.81
CA ALA A 45 -20.94 12.07 -9.88
C ALA A 45 -21.92 11.27 -10.73
N THR A 46 -21.59 10.01 -11.06
CA THR A 46 -22.38 9.18 -11.97
C THR A 46 -23.26 8.16 -11.26
N GLY A 47 -22.88 7.74 -10.05
CA GLY A 47 -23.50 6.63 -9.35
C GLY A 47 -23.13 5.25 -9.89
N GLU A 48 -22.21 5.18 -10.86
CA GLU A 48 -21.65 3.94 -11.37
C GLU A 48 -20.51 3.44 -10.48
N ARG A 49 -19.96 2.26 -10.80
CA ARG A 49 -18.86 1.70 -10.02
C ARG A 49 -17.58 2.49 -10.32
N ALA A 50 -16.93 2.99 -9.27
CA ALA A 50 -15.58 3.56 -9.38
C ALA A 50 -14.52 2.46 -9.42
N THR A 51 -13.37 2.74 -10.05
CA THR A 51 -12.23 1.81 -10.10
C THR A 51 -10.97 2.47 -9.55
N PHE A 52 -10.00 1.64 -9.16
CA PHE A 52 -8.76 2.12 -8.54
C PHE A 52 -7.75 2.69 -9.55
N ASP A 53 -7.98 2.47 -10.85
CA ASP A 53 -7.11 2.83 -11.95
C ASP A 53 -7.69 3.94 -12.86
N ASP A 54 -8.83 4.50 -12.47
CA ASP A 54 -9.53 5.56 -13.21
C ASP A 54 -9.88 6.73 -12.30
N GLU A 55 -8.98 7.72 -12.25
CA GLU A 55 -9.13 8.92 -11.41
C GLU A 55 -10.35 9.76 -11.80
N ASP A 56 -10.86 9.63 -13.04
CA ASP A 56 -12.07 10.32 -13.48
C ASP A 56 -13.33 9.77 -12.77
N THR A 57 -13.24 8.61 -12.12
CA THR A 57 -14.31 8.03 -11.30
C THR A 57 -14.27 8.49 -9.83
N TRP A 58 -13.30 9.34 -9.47
CA TRP A 58 -13.14 9.89 -8.12
C TRP A 58 -13.58 11.36 -8.07
N SER A 59 -13.63 11.90 -6.85
CA SER A 59 -14.03 13.29 -6.63
C SER A 59 -13.31 13.92 -5.43
N GLY A 60 -13.52 15.21 -5.23
CA GLY A 60 -13.15 15.88 -3.98
C GLY A 60 -14.02 15.43 -2.81
N PHE A 61 -13.48 15.53 -1.59
CA PHE A 61 -14.21 15.16 -0.37
C PHE A 61 -15.56 15.88 -0.23
N GLU A 62 -15.62 17.17 -0.56
CA GLU A 62 -16.85 17.97 -0.38
C GLU A 62 -17.99 17.44 -1.26
N ASP A 63 -17.68 17.09 -2.51
CA ASP A 63 -18.65 16.58 -3.48
C ASP A 63 -19.10 15.17 -3.08
N ALA A 64 -18.16 14.27 -2.76
CA ALA A 64 -18.48 12.92 -2.28
C ALA A 64 -19.38 12.96 -1.02
N TYR A 65 -19.05 13.85 -0.07
CA TYR A 65 -19.81 14.04 1.16
C TYR A 65 -21.22 14.58 0.90
N ALA A 66 -21.34 15.58 0.02
CA ALA A 66 -22.63 16.13 -0.37
C ALA A 66 -23.50 15.05 -1.04
N THR A 67 -22.94 14.26 -1.97
CA THR A 67 -23.65 13.15 -2.61
C THR A 67 -24.12 12.11 -1.60
N ALA A 68 -23.24 11.67 -0.69
CA ALA A 68 -23.60 10.68 0.31
C ALA A 68 -24.71 11.16 1.26
N THR A 69 -24.74 12.45 1.59
CA THR A 69 -25.71 13.02 2.54
C THR A 69 -27.01 13.51 1.89
N ALA A 70 -27.01 13.87 0.61
CA ALA A 70 -28.17 14.44 -0.08
C ALA A 70 -29.30 13.44 -0.38
N SER A 71 -29.10 12.14 -0.12
CA SER A 71 -30.07 11.05 -0.40
C SER A 71 -30.41 10.87 -1.89
N GLU A 72 -29.66 11.48 -2.81
CA GLU A 72 -29.86 11.33 -4.26
C GLU A 72 -29.29 10.02 -4.80
N LEU A 73 -28.26 9.50 -4.12
CA LEU A 73 -27.55 8.27 -4.45
C LEU A 73 -27.68 7.30 -3.27
N ASP A 74 -28.10 6.07 -3.56
CA ASP A 74 -28.21 4.99 -2.57
C ASP A 74 -26.80 4.53 -2.20
N VAL A 75 -26.15 5.14 -1.22
CA VAL A 75 -24.78 4.80 -0.80
C VAL A 75 -24.74 4.71 0.72
N ASP A 76 -23.84 3.87 1.22
CA ASP A 76 -23.72 3.59 2.64
C ASP A 76 -22.65 4.45 3.31
N GLY A 77 -21.59 4.84 2.61
CA GLY A 77 -20.52 5.64 3.20
C GLY A 77 -19.52 6.19 2.18
N LEU A 78 -18.40 6.67 2.70
CA LEU A 78 -17.29 7.23 1.93
C LEU A 78 -16.06 6.34 1.99
N ALA A 79 -15.30 6.31 0.91
CA ALA A 79 -13.99 5.66 0.85
C ALA A 79 -12.97 6.56 0.17
N PHE A 80 -11.71 6.35 0.54
CA PHE A 80 -10.55 7.06 0.04
C PHE A 80 -9.68 6.12 -0.79
N TYR A 81 -9.22 6.57 -1.96
CA TYR A 81 -8.25 5.84 -2.79
C TYR A 81 -6.83 6.40 -2.54
N PRO A 82 -6.02 5.77 -1.68
CA PRO A 82 -4.60 6.10 -1.63
C PRO A 82 -3.95 5.78 -2.97
N THR A 83 -3.07 6.66 -3.46
CA THR A 83 -2.24 6.43 -4.65
C THR A 83 -0.77 6.29 -4.25
N HIS A 84 0.07 5.85 -5.17
CA HIS A 84 1.51 5.79 -4.96
C HIS A 84 2.17 7.17 -4.73
N ASP A 85 1.50 8.26 -5.15
CA ASP A 85 1.95 9.63 -4.91
C ASP A 85 1.51 10.18 -3.54
N ASP A 86 0.69 9.41 -2.81
CA ASP A 86 0.29 9.74 -1.46
C ASP A 86 1.26 9.18 -0.43
N PRO A 87 1.44 9.88 0.71
CA PRO A 87 2.15 9.30 1.83
C PRO A 87 1.27 8.31 2.60
N PHE A 88 0.02 8.05 2.21
CA PHE A 88 -0.95 7.39 3.08
C PHE A 88 -0.94 5.87 2.94
N THR A 89 -0.91 5.17 4.07
CA THR A 89 -1.10 3.72 4.14
C THR A 89 -2.16 3.39 5.19
N ALA A 90 -3.06 2.48 4.84
CA ALA A 90 -4.04 1.92 5.77
C ALA A 90 -3.52 0.60 6.35
N VAL A 91 -3.70 0.43 7.65
CA VAL A 91 -3.43 -0.82 8.37
C VAL A 91 -4.73 -1.28 9.02
N GLU A 92 -5.23 -2.46 8.63
CA GLU A 92 -6.43 -3.08 9.16
C GLU A 92 -6.05 -4.17 10.18
N LEU A 93 -6.66 -4.13 11.36
CA LEU A 93 -6.53 -5.13 12.42
C LEU A 93 -7.85 -5.90 12.50
N SER A 94 -7.88 -7.11 11.94
CA SER A 94 -9.14 -7.85 11.78
C SER A 94 -9.64 -8.47 13.09
N THR A 95 -10.94 -8.34 13.37
CA THR A 95 -11.64 -9.06 14.47
C THR A 95 -10.96 -8.91 15.85
N CYS A 96 -10.45 -7.71 16.14
CA CYS A 96 -9.69 -7.42 17.36
C CYS A 96 -10.46 -6.61 18.41
N ARG A 97 -11.72 -6.25 18.12
CA ARG A 97 -12.57 -5.41 18.95
C ARG A 97 -13.89 -6.12 19.28
N ASP A 98 -14.30 -6.06 20.54
CA ASP A 98 -15.66 -6.39 20.95
C ASP A 98 -16.61 -5.24 20.53
N PRO A 99 -17.60 -5.47 19.67
CA PRO A 99 -18.46 -4.41 19.17
C PRO A 99 -19.45 -3.87 20.22
N GLU A 100 -19.74 -4.63 21.29
CA GLU A 100 -20.66 -4.23 22.36
C GLU A 100 -19.93 -3.42 23.43
N THR A 101 -18.74 -3.86 23.85
CA THR A 101 -17.99 -3.23 24.94
C THR A 101 -16.96 -2.21 24.44
N GLY A 102 -16.47 -2.38 23.21
CA GLY A 102 -15.35 -1.64 22.64
C GLY A 102 -13.99 -2.10 23.14
N ASP A 103 -13.93 -3.22 23.88
CA ASP A 103 -12.67 -3.79 24.36
C ASP A 103 -11.82 -4.29 23.19
N LEU A 104 -10.52 -4.03 23.28
CA LEU A 104 -9.53 -4.42 22.27
C LEU A 104 -8.66 -5.56 22.79
N ASP A 105 -8.33 -6.48 21.89
CA ASP A 105 -7.26 -7.44 22.10
C ASP A 105 -5.94 -6.73 22.40
N ASP A 106 -5.13 -7.33 23.27
CA ASP A 106 -3.86 -6.74 23.71
C ASP A 106 -2.85 -6.56 22.57
N TRP A 107 -2.86 -7.48 21.60
CA TRP A 107 -2.01 -7.39 20.42
C TRP A 107 -2.37 -6.19 19.55
N ALA A 108 -3.67 -5.91 19.38
CA ALA A 108 -4.15 -4.80 18.58
C ALA A 108 -3.84 -3.47 19.27
N ARG A 109 -4.01 -3.39 20.59
CA ARG A 109 -3.60 -2.22 21.38
C ARG A 109 -2.12 -1.90 21.19
N THR A 110 -1.26 -2.93 21.20
CA THR A 110 0.18 -2.75 20.97
C THR A 110 0.48 -2.14 19.59
N VAL A 111 -0.18 -2.63 18.53
CA VAL A 111 -0.02 -2.09 17.17
C VAL A 111 -0.55 -0.66 17.07
N ILE A 112 -1.72 -0.37 17.66
CA ILE A 112 -2.31 0.98 17.71
C ILE A 112 -1.37 1.95 18.43
N GLU A 113 -0.82 1.57 19.57
CA GLU A 113 0.13 2.38 20.34
C GLU A 113 1.47 2.57 19.62
N THR A 114 1.91 1.56 18.86
CA THR A 114 3.13 1.65 18.05
C THR A 114 2.96 2.63 16.90
N LEU A 115 1.84 2.54 16.17
CA LEU A 115 1.59 3.41 15.02
C LEU A 115 1.12 4.81 15.43
N ASP A 116 0.46 4.99 16.57
CA ASP A 116 0.07 6.29 17.15
C ASP A 116 -0.33 7.35 16.10
N SER A 117 -1.37 7.02 15.33
CA SER A 117 -1.91 7.85 14.24
C SER A 117 -3.44 7.83 14.28
N TYR A 118 -4.10 8.40 13.27
CA TYR A 118 -5.55 8.33 13.15
C TYR A 118 -6.03 6.88 13.12
N THR A 119 -6.92 6.55 14.06
CA THR A 119 -7.45 5.19 14.23
C THR A 119 -8.96 5.21 14.43
N GLU A 120 -9.67 4.37 13.68
CA GLU A 120 -11.12 4.25 13.70
C GLU A 120 -11.60 2.79 13.77
N ALA A 121 -12.81 2.57 14.25
CA ALA A 121 -13.48 1.29 14.09
C ALA A 121 -13.94 1.12 12.63
N ALA A 122 -13.72 -0.05 12.05
CA ALA A 122 -14.19 -0.37 10.71
C ALA A 122 -15.72 -0.56 10.65
N TYR A 123 -16.25 -0.73 9.45
CA TYR A 123 -17.71 -0.79 9.21
C TYR A 123 -18.42 -1.97 9.86
N ASP A 124 -17.66 -3.01 10.24
CA ASP A 124 -18.13 -4.21 10.92
C ASP A 124 -18.20 -4.03 12.46
N GLY A 125 -17.55 -2.98 12.99
CA GLY A 125 -17.41 -2.70 14.42
C GLY A 125 -16.45 -3.62 15.19
N GLN A 126 -15.91 -4.66 14.53
CA GLN A 126 -15.02 -5.66 15.12
C GLN A 126 -13.56 -5.48 14.70
N SER A 127 -13.32 -4.82 13.57
CA SER A 127 -12.00 -4.53 13.05
C SER A 127 -11.62 -3.07 13.34
N ILE A 128 -10.32 -2.81 13.44
CA ILE A 128 -9.78 -1.47 13.64
C ILE A 128 -8.96 -1.09 12.42
N ARG A 129 -9.10 0.15 11.97
CA ARG A 129 -8.28 0.72 10.91
C ARG A 129 -7.41 1.83 11.45
N ILE A 130 -6.15 1.84 11.04
CA ILE A 130 -5.17 2.88 11.35
C ILE A 130 -4.70 3.46 10.03
N ILE A 131 -4.71 4.78 9.89
CA ILE A 131 -4.16 5.48 8.71
C ILE A 131 -2.92 6.23 9.14
N VAL A 132 -1.80 5.91 8.49
CA VAL A 132 -0.50 6.55 8.74
C VAL A 132 -0.02 7.28 7.50
N ALA A 133 0.85 8.28 7.71
CA ALA A 133 1.71 8.77 6.66
C ALA A 133 3.05 7.99 6.73
N GLY A 134 3.43 7.32 5.66
CA GLY A 134 4.61 6.47 5.58
C GLY A 134 4.34 5.27 4.70
N GLN A 135 5.39 4.72 4.09
CA GLN A 135 5.28 3.62 3.14
C GLN A 135 5.89 2.32 3.73
N PRO A 136 5.15 1.20 3.72
CA PRO A 136 5.66 -0.08 4.16
C PRO A 136 6.58 -0.68 3.08
N PRO A 137 7.39 -1.69 3.42
CA PRO A 137 8.19 -2.44 2.44
C PRO A 137 7.32 -3.14 1.38
N SER A 138 6.18 -3.69 1.81
CA SER A 138 5.21 -4.33 0.93
C SER A 138 3.87 -4.42 1.66
N TRP A 139 2.82 -4.83 0.95
CA TRP A 139 1.54 -5.15 1.57
C TRP A 139 1.62 -6.45 2.39
N THR A 140 0.67 -6.63 3.29
CA THR A 140 0.51 -7.88 4.04
C THR A 140 -0.95 -8.29 4.04
N SER A 141 -1.23 -9.58 4.23
CA SER A 141 -2.59 -10.07 4.43
C SER A 141 -2.74 -10.83 5.73
N GLY A 142 -3.95 -10.87 6.27
CA GLY A 142 -4.30 -11.64 7.47
C GLY A 142 -4.71 -10.72 8.63
N PRO A 143 -4.48 -11.15 9.89
CA PRO A 143 -4.88 -10.38 11.06
C PRO A 143 -4.36 -8.94 11.14
N ILE A 144 -3.18 -8.69 10.57
CA ILE A 144 -2.63 -7.35 10.35
C ILE A 144 -2.46 -7.20 8.83
N ASP A 145 -3.39 -6.48 8.21
CA ASP A 145 -3.41 -6.22 6.78
C ASP A 145 -2.85 -4.81 6.55
N ILE A 146 -1.70 -4.71 5.89
CA ILE A 146 -1.10 -3.45 5.50
C ILE A 146 -1.45 -3.29 4.03
N CYS A 147 -2.42 -2.43 3.74
CA CYS A 147 -2.99 -2.31 2.40
C CYS A 147 -2.06 -1.48 1.50
N ASP A 148 -1.94 -1.88 0.24
CA ASP A 148 -1.31 -1.05 -0.80
C ASP A 148 -2.29 -0.03 -1.41
N ALA A 149 -1.77 0.79 -2.31
CA ALA A 149 -2.52 1.82 -3.03
C ALA A 149 -3.60 1.28 -3.98
N GLU A 150 -3.69 -0.03 -4.21
CA GLU A 150 -4.70 -0.63 -5.09
C GLU A 150 -6.03 -0.88 -4.33
N PHE A 151 -6.04 -0.74 -2.99
CA PHE A 151 -7.24 -0.87 -2.16
C PHE A 151 -7.87 0.50 -1.83
N TYR A 152 -9.17 0.64 -2.06
CA TYR A 152 -9.91 1.74 -1.44
C TYR A 152 -10.07 1.47 0.05
N VAL A 153 -10.07 2.56 0.81
CA VAL A 153 -10.12 2.55 2.26
C VAL A 153 -11.45 3.17 2.69
N PRO A 154 -12.46 2.37 3.10
CA PRO A 154 -13.67 2.91 3.69
C PRO A 154 -13.33 3.80 4.89
N ILE A 155 -13.97 4.95 5.03
CA ILE A 155 -13.74 5.85 6.16
C ILE A 155 -15.03 5.95 6.96
N THR A 156 -14.99 5.48 8.21
CA THR A 156 -16.16 5.48 9.10
C THR A 156 -16.22 6.74 9.96
N GLY A 157 -15.08 7.34 10.28
CA GLY A 157 -15.01 8.45 11.21
C GLY A 157 -15.28 8.07 12.68
N ASP A 158 -15.48 6.78 12.99
CA ASP A 158 -15.69 6.27 14.35
C ASP A 158 -14.36 6.15 15.09
N ARG A 159 -13.76 7.33 15.34
CA ARG A 159 -12.41 7.45 15.87
C ARG A 159 -12.31 6.94 17.30
N LEU A 160 -11.27 6.16 17.57
CA LEU A 160 -10.91 5.77 18.93
C LEU A 160 -10.41 7.01 19.70
N SER A 161 -11.15 7.39 20.74
CA SER A 161 -10.93 8.64 21.48
C SER A 161 -9.50 8.83 22.04
N SER A 162 -8.79 7.75 22.32
CA SER A 162 -7.42 7.72 22.85
C SER A 162 -6.32 7.90 21.80
N THR A 163 -6.66 7.97 20.51
CA THR A 163 -5.70 8.07 19.40
C THR A 163 -5.70 9.47 18.79
N PRO A 164 -4.63 9.89 18.08
CA PRO A 164 -4.62 11.15 17.35
C PRO A 164 -5.82 11.35 16.42
N ALA A 165 -6.28 12.60 16.27
CA ALA A 165 -7.33 12.95 15.29
C ALA A 165 -6.78 13.20 13.88
N THR A 166 -5.46 13.16 13.73
CA THR A 166 -4.74 13.48 12.50
C THR A 166 -3.92 12.28 12.06
N VAL A 167 -3.73 12.14 10.74
CA VAL A 167 -2.75 11.20 10.18
C VAL A 167 -1.35 11.72 10.47
N THR A 168 -0.49 10.88 11.04
CA THR A 168 0.87 11.24 11.46
C THR A 168 1.92 10.47 10.65
N GLU A 169 3.09 11.09 10.43
CA GLU A 169 4.25 10.42 9.82
C GLU A 169 4.82 9.36 10.78
N ARG A 170 4.86 8.11 10.30
CA ARG A 170 5.09 6.89 11.07
C ARG A 170 5.80 5.80 10.25
N THR A 171 6.62 6.19 9.26
CA THR A 171 7.29 5.21 8.38
C THR A 171 8.14 4.21 9.16
N THR A 172 8.83 4.67 10.19
CA THR A 172 9.70 3.81 11.02
C THR A 172 8.87 2.79 11.80
N GLU A 173 7.81 3.25 12.44
CA GLU A 173 6.85 2.46 13.21
C GLU A 173 6.12 1.45 12.31
N LEU A 174 5.66 1.89 11.14
CA LEU A 174 4.99 1.07 10.13
C LEU A 174 5.90 -0.07 9.64
N ARG A 175 7.18 0.23 9.35
CA ARG A 175 8.17 -0.78 8.99
C ARG A 175 8.44 -1.76 10.14
N GLY A 176 8.41 -1.29 11.39
CA GLY A 176 8.48 -2.14 12.57
C GLY A 176 7.32 -3.13 12.65
N VAL A 177 6.08 -2.63 12.48
CA VAL A 177 4.87 -3.47 12.43
C VAL A 177 4.94 -4.48 11.29
N TYR A 178 5.34 -4.05 10.09
CA TYR A 178 5.55 -4.96 8.94
C TYR A 178 6.54 -6.08 9.25
N LYS A 179 7.75 -5.74 9.74
CA LYS A 179 8.80 -6.72 10.06
C LYS A 179 8.34 -7.69 11.14
N ALA A 180 7.70 -7.18 12.20
CA ALA A 180 7.20 -7.99 13.29
C ALA A 180 6.10 -8.97 12.81
N TRP A 181 5.19 -8.51 11.95
CA TRP A 181 4.12 -9.35 11.41
C TRP A 181 4.62 -10.42 10.45
N LYS A 182 5.49 -10.07 9.48
CA LYS A 182 6.07 -11.04 8.54
C LYS A 182 6.92 -12.13 9.22
N GLY A 183 7.50 -11.82 10.38
CA GLY A 183 8.28 -12.76 11.18
C GLY A 183 7.44 -13.59 12.16
N ALA A 184 6.14 -13.32 12.30
CA ALA A 184 5.27 -13.95 13.29
C ALA A 184 4.29 -14.94 12.67
N THR A 185 3.84 -15.90 13.47
CA THR A 185 2.81 -16.86 13.07
C THR A 185 1.39 -16.42 13.43
N ASN A 186 1.26 -15.47 14.36
CA ASN A 186 0.01 -14.95 14.89
C ASN A 186 0.23 -13.53 15.44
N PRO A 187 -0.83 -12.70 15.55
CA PRO A 187 -0.65 -11.28 15.87
C PRO A 187 -0.14 -11.04 17.30
N THR A 188 -0.39 -11.95 18.24
CA THR A 188 0.15 -11.87 19.60
C THR A 188 1.67 -11.99 19.62
N GLU A 189 2.24 -12.84 18.76
CA GLU A 189 3.70 -12.96 18.59
C GLU A 189 4.31 -11.70 17.96
N ALA A 190 3.65 -11.11 16.96
CA ALA A 190 4.08 -9.83 16.40
C ALA A 190 4.09 -8.71 17.45
N ALA A 191 3.01 -8.59 18.24
CA ALA A 191 2.91 -7.62 19.32
C ALA A 191 3.97 -7.85 20.42
N ALA A 192 4.30 -9.10 20.73
CA ALA A 192 5.37 -9.41 21.66
C ALA A 192 6.73 -8.91 21.15
N THR A 193 7.02 -9.06 19.85
CA THR A 193 8.23 -8.50 19.22
C THR A 193 8.25 -6.98 19.29
N LEU A 194 7.13 -6.32 18.99
CA LEU A 194 7.02 -4.86 19.08
C LEU A 194 7.21 -4.33 20.51
N SER A 195 6.84 -5.13 21.51
CA SER A 195 6.96 -4.73 22.93
C SER A 195 8.38 -4.82 23.48
N VAL A 196 9.28 -5.57 22.82
CA VAL A 196 10.65 -5.83 23.32
C VAL A 196 11.74 -5.11 22.52
N VAL A 197 11.47 -4.72 21.28
CA VAL A 197 12.41 -4.03 20.41
C VAL A 197 12.12 -2.54 20.42
N ASP A 198 13.15 -1.71 20.53
CA ASP A 198 12.99 -0.26 20.41
C ASP A 198 12.60 0.06 18.96
N VAL A 199 11.54 0.85 18.75
CA VAL A 199 11.01 1.10 17.40
C VAL A 199 12.04 1.78 16.50
N GLN A 200 13.02 2.48 17.10
CA GLN A 200 14.17 3.05 16.41
C GLN A 200 15.07 2.00 15.73
N GLU A 201 15.17 0.78 16.26
CA GLU A 201 15.95 -0.31 15.64
C GLU A 201 15.27 -0.86 14.36
N PHE A 202 13.97 -0.64 14.17
CA PHE A 202 13.28 -1.04 12.94
C PHE A 202 13.42 -0.03 11.80
N GLY A 203 13.78 1.22 12.13
CA GLY A 203 14.07 2.29 11.17
C GLY A 203 15.38 2.06 10.41
N GLU A 204 16.28 1.25 10.95
CA GLU A 204 17.46 0.76 10.25
C GLU A 204 17.08 -0.54 9.50
N LEU A 205 16.92 -0.44 8.19
CA LEU A 205 17.13 -1.59 7.32
C LEU A 205 18.63 -1.95 7.42
N PRO A 206 19.01 -3.24 7.40
CA PRO A 206 20.42 -3.59 7.25
C PRO A 206 20.92 -3.02 5.92
N SER A 207 21.62 -1.89 5.99
CA SER A 207 22.44 -1.36 4.91
C SER A 207 23.74 -2.16 4.88
N GLU A 208 23.75 -3.26 4.15
CA GLU A 208 24.99 -3.87 3.63
C GLU A 208 25.02 -3.63 2.11
N PRO A 209 26.22 -3.41 1.55
CA PRO A 209 26.52 -2.18 0.82
C PRO A 209 25.98 -2.18 -0.61
N GLY A 210 24.86 -1.49 -0.82
CA GLY A 210 24.50 -0.86 -2.09
C GLY A 210 24.55 0.66 -1.87
N VAL A 211 25.09 1.40 -2.82
CA VAL A 211 25.21 2.85 -2.69
C VAL A 211 23.82 3.46 -2.47
N ASP A 212 23.72 4.41 -1.54
CA ASP A 212 22.51 5.18 -1.26
C ASP A 212 22.15 6.03 -2.49
N VAL A 213 21.27 5.49 -3.34
CA VAL A 213 20.76 6.15 -4.54
C VAL A 213 19.38 6.72 -4.22
N ASP A 214 19.34 7.93 -3.67
CA ASP A 214 18.11 8.72 -3.45
C ASP A 214 17.58 9.27 -4.79
N LEU A 215 17.18 8.37 -5.71
CA LEU A 215 16.53 8.73 -6.96
C LEU A 215 15.05 8.33 -6.89
N SER A 216 14.15 9.29 -7.17
CA SER A 216 12.74 8.98 -7.38
C SER A 216 12.55 8.07 -8.60
N ASP A 217 11.42 7.37 -8.68
CA ASP A 217 11.10 6.49 -9.81
C ASP A 217 11.19 7.25 -11.16
N THR A 218 10.70 8.49 -11.20
CA THR A 218 10.85 9.37 -12.39
C THR A 218 12.31 9.65 -12.74
N ALA A 219 13.15 9.90 -11.73
CA ALA A 219 14.57 10.15 -11.93
C ALA A 219 15.32 8.88 -12.37
N VAL A 220 14.98 7.72 -11.83
CA VAL A 220 15.50 6.42 -12.29
C VAL A 220 15.13 6.19 -13.75
N ILE A 221 13.88 6.42 -14.15
CA ILE A 221 13.42 6.28 -15.53
C ILE A 221 14.21 7.20 -16.46
N GLU A 222 14.33 8.49 -16.12
CA GLU A 222 15.04 9.47 -16.94
C GLU A 222 16.52 9.08 -17.09
N GLN A 223 17.21 8.79 -15.98
CA GLN A 223 18.62 8.42 -15.98
C GLN A 223 18.86 7.10 -16.74
N ALA A 224 18.00 6.10 -16.55
CA ALA A 224 18.11 4.82 -17.24
C ALA A 224 17.85 4.95 -18.75
N GLN A 225 16.95 5.83 -19.18
CA GLN A 225 16.65 6.06 -20.60
C GLN A 225 17.78 6.78 -21.35
N TYR A 226 18.47 7.71 -20.68
CA TYR A 226 19.53 8.54 -21.28
C TYR A 226 20.96 8.11 -20.92
N GLY A 227 21.11 7.14 -20.01
CA GLY A 227 22.40 6.60 -19.59
C GLY A 227 23.11 5.73 -20.64
N PRO A 228 24.31 5.20 -20.31
CA PRO A 228 25.16 4.46 -21.24
C PRO A 228 24.49 3.24 -21.90
N ALA A 229 23.55 2.59 -21.20
CA ALA A 229 22.76 1.46 -21.68
C ALA A 229 21.34 1.85 -22.16
N GLY A 230 21.03 3.14 -22.30
CA GLY A 230 19.67 3.63 -22.48
C GLY A 230 18.93 3.14 -23.73
N SER A 231 19.66 2.71 -24.78
CA SER A 231 19.06 2.05 -25.95
C SER A 231 18.55 0.63 -25.66
N VAL A 232 19.22 -0.08 -24.74
CA VAL A 232 18.79 -1.40 -24.24
C VAL A 232 17.66 -1.21 -23.23
N PHE A 233 17.78 -0.22 -22.34
CA PHE A 233 16.73 0.12 -21.37
C PHE A 233 15.40 0.45 -22.06
N ARG A 234 15.38 1.41 -23.00
CA ARG A 234 14.16 1.79 -23.73
C ARG A 234 13.51 0.62 -24.47
N ARG A 235 14.33 -0.31 -24.99
CA ARG A 235 13.83 -1.51 -25.67
C ARG A 235 13.17 -2.48 -24.70
N LEU A 236 13.79 -2.71 -23.54
CA LEU A 236 13.20 -3.56 -22.51
C LEU A 236 11.95 -2.92 -21.91
N TRP A 237 12.00 -1.61 -21.58
CA TRP A 237 10.89 -0.81 -21.07
C TRP A 237 9.66 -0.88 -21.97
N SER A 238 9.83 -0.90 -23.29
CA SER A 238 8.74 -1.01 -24.27
C SER A 238 8.26 -2.45 -24.51
N GLY A 239 8.51 -3.39 -23.60
CA GLY A 239 8.05 -4.77 -23.73
C GLY A 239 8.89 -5.67 -24.65
N SER A 240 9.93 -5.15 -25.33
CA SER A 240 10.65 -5.93 -26.34
C SER A 240 11.67 -6.88 -25.71
N SER A 241 11.63 -8.16 -26.09
CA SER A 241 12.64 -9.16 -25.72
C SER A 241 13.72 -9.36 -26.79
N ALA A 242 13.81 -8.45 -27.76
CA ALA A 242 14.79 -8.57 -28.85
C ALA A 242 16.23 -8.46 -28.31
N GLY A 243 17.05 -9.45 -28.65
CA GLY A 243 18.44 -9.56 -28.19
C GLY A 243 18.66 -10.53 -27.03
N TYR A 244 17.60 -11.16 -26.51
CA TYR A 244 17.65 -12.18 -25.47
C TYR A 244 17.09 -13.51 -26.00
N ALA A 245 17.55 -14.65 -25.46
CA ALA A 245 17.13 -15.98 -25.91
C ALA A 245 15.73 -16.35 -25.39
N SER A 246 15.26 -15.70 -24.34
CA SER A 246 13.90 -15.89 -23.80
C SER A 246 13.33 -14.63 -23.19
N GLN A 247 12.01 -14.64 -22.94
CA GLN A 247 11.31 -13.56 -22.26
C GLN A 247 11.79 -13.40 -20.82
N THR A 248 11.95 -14.50 -20.08
CA THR A 248 12.51 -14.52 -18.72
C THR A 248 13.92 -13.95 -18.67
N GLU A 249 14.77 -14.26 -19.65
CA GLU A 249 16.11 -13.69 -19.73
C GLU A 249 16.07 -12.16 -19.96
N ALA A 250 15.12 -11.69 -20.78
CA ALA A 250 14.90 -10.26 -20.97
C ALA A 250 14.32 -9.58 -19.71
N ASP A 251 13.50 -10.26 -18.93
CA ASP A 251 12.95 -9.75 -17.66
C ASP A 251 14.04 -9.62 -16.59
N VAL A 252 14.89 -10.65 -16.43
CA VAL A 252 16.06 -10.59 -15.54
C VAL A 252 17.00 -9.46 -15.97
N ALA A 253 17.28 -9.33 -17.27
CA ALA A 253 18.14 -8.25 -17.78
C ALA A 253 17.53 -6.85 -17.63
N PHE A 254 16.20 -6.74 -17.58
CA PHE A 254 15.51 -5.49 -17.31
C PHE A 254 15.61 -5.15 -15.82
N CYS A 255 15.30 -6.10 -14.93
CA CYS A 255 15.47 -5.92 -13.49
C CYS A 255 16.93 -5.65 -13.11
N SER A 256 17.93 -6.21 -13.80
CA SER A 256 19.35 -5.91 -13.54
C SER A 256 19.72 -4.48 -13.95
N GLN A 257 19.10 -3.94 -15.01
CA GLN A 257 19.30 -2.53 -15.35
C GLN A 257 18.65 -1.61 -14.32
N LEU A 258 17.46 -1.97 -13.83
CA LEU A 258 16.81 -1.22 -12.75
C LEU A 258 17.63 -1.31 -11.46
N ALA A 259 18.11 -2.50 -11.08
CA ALA A 259 18.94 -2.73 -9.91
C ALA A 259 20.16 -1.80 -9.87
N TYR A 260 20.83 -1.57 -11.01
CA TYR A 260 21.91 -0.60 -11.10
C TYR A 260 21.45 0.80 -10.64
N TRP A 261 20.33 1.30 -11.15
CA TRP A 261 19.85 2.66 -10.88
C TRP A 261 19.14 2.83 -9.54
N THR A 262 18.60 1.76 -8.97
CA THR A 262 17.88 1.79 -7.68
C THR A 262 18.80 1.45 -6.50
N GLY A 263 20.11 1.30 -6.73
CA GLY A 263 21.02 0.85 -5.68
C GLY A 263 20.72 -0.56 -5.15
N GLY A 264 19.95 -1.36 -5.90
CA GLY A 264 19.50 -2.68 -5.48
C GLY A 264 18.20 -2.69 -4.68
N ASP A 265 17.47 -1.58 -4.60
CA ASP A 265 16.14 -1.53 -3.99
C ASP A 265 15.15 -2.38 -4.81
N GLY A 266 14.79 -3.55 -4.27
CA GLY A 266 13.87 -4.50 -4.88
C GLY A 266 12.45 -3.98 -5.03
N GLU A 267 11.99 -3.16 -4.09
CA GLU A 267 10.64 -2.57 -4.11
C GLU A 267 10.56 -1.50 -5.19
N GLN A 268 11.60 -0.68 -5.31
CA GLN A 268 11.70 0.28 -6.40
C GLN A 268 11.80 -0.40 -7.76
N ILE A 269 12.54 -1.51 -7.89
CA ILE A 269 12.55 -2.31 -9.11
C ILE A 269 11.15 -2.83 -9.45
N GLU A 270 10.40 -3.34 -8.46
CA GLU A 270 9.03 -3.81 -8.67
C GLU A 270 8.11 -2.71 -9.19
N ARG A 271 8.09 -1.54 -8.54
CA ARG A 271 7.29 -0.38 -8.98
C ARG A 271 7.63 0.04 -10.42
N LEU A 272 8.93 0.04 -10.76
CA LEU A 272 9.40 0.40 -12.10
C LEU A 272 9.05 -0.66 -13.15
N VAL A 273 8.97 -1.94 -12.78
CA VAL A 273 8.47 -2.99 -13.67
C VAL A 273 7.00 -2.78 -13.99
N ARG A 274 6.18 -2.47 -12.97
CA ARG A 274 4.72 -2.22 -13.12
C ARG A 274 4.41 -1.04 -14.03
N GLN A 275 5.27 -0.02 -14.04
CA GLN A 275 5.17 1.16 -14.91
C GLN A 275 5.62 0.93 -16.36
N SER A 276 6.19 -0.23 -16.68
CA SER A 276 6.73 -0.53 -18.01
C SER A 276 5.78 -1.39 -18.85
N ASP A 277 5.94 -1.37 -20.18
CA ASP A 277 5.16 -2.21 -21.10
C ASP A 277 5.50 -3.72 -20.96
N ARG A 278 6.42 -4.09 -20.06
CA ARG A 278 6.70 -5.50 -19.71
C ARG A 278 5.72 -6.06 -18.69
N ASN A 279 4.96 -5.21 -18.01
CA ASN A 279 3.98 -5.63 -17.02
C ASN A 279 2.93 -6.54 -17.67
N ARG A 280 2.70 -7.71 -17.07
CA ARG A 280 1.85 -8.79 -17.58
C ARG A 280 1.43 -9.74 -16.46
N ALA A 281 0.35 -10.49 -16.68
CA ALA A 281 -0.20 -11.43 -15.70
C ALA A 281 0.80 -12.47 -15.17
N GLU A 282 1.89 -12.74 -15.88
CA GLU A 282 2.95 -13.66 -15.42
C GLU A 282 3.71 -13.13 -14.20
N TRP A 283 3.84 -11.81 -14.00
CA TRP A 283 4.58 -11.25 -12.87
C TRP A 283 3.98 -11.64 -11.52
N VAL A 284 2.66 -11.74 -11.43
CA VAL A 284 1.92 -12.20 -10.24
C VAL A 284 1.61 -13.70 -10.25
N SER A 285 2.27 -14.48 -11.11
CA SER A 285 2.08 -15.92 -11.18
C SER A 285 3.06 -16.67 -10.28
N LEU A 286 2.59 -17.74 -9.63
CA LEU A 286 3.43 -18.61 -8.82
C LEU A 286 4.37 -19.44 -9.71
N VAL A 287 5.66 -19.35 -9.42
CA VAL A 287 6.72 -20.18 -10.03
C VAL A 287 7.18 -21.31 -9.10
N SER A 288 6.83 -21.23 -7.82
CA SER A 288 7.03 -22.28 -6.81
C SER A 288 5.85 -22.27 -5.81
N GLU A 289 5.85 -23.15 -4.79
CA GLU A 289 4.78 -23.20 -3.79
C GLU A 289 4.50 -21.84 -3.14
N ASP A 290 5.55 -21.04 -2.91
CA ASP A 290 5.47 -19.75 -2.21
C ASP A 290 6.36 -18.68 -2.88
N THR A 291 6.50 -18.69 -4.21
CA THR A 291 7.31 -17.67 -4.90
C THR A 291 6.62 -17.19 -6.15
N LEU A 292 6.44 -15.89 -6.25
CA LEU A 292 5.93 -15.25 -7.46
C LEU A 292 7.05 -15.05 -8.49
N TYR A 293 6.66 -14.93 -9.75
CA TYR A 293 7.59 -14.73 -10.85
C TYR A 293 8.39 -13.43 -10.70
N ASP A 294 7.74 -12.36 -10.23
CA ASP A 294 8.36 -11.07 -9.96
C ASP A 294 9.46 -11.16 -8.91
N GLU A 295 9.16 -11.73 -7.74
CA GLU A 295 10.08 -11.98 -6.64
C GLU A 295 11.31 -12.76 -7.13
N ARG A 296 11.07 -13.88 -7.84
CA ARG A 296 12.16 -14.72 -8.37
C ARG A 296 13.02 -13.97 -9.38
N THR A 297 12.40 -13.14 -10.21
CA THR A 297 13.10 -12.40 -11.27
C THR A 297 13.94 -11.26 -10.70
N ILE A 298 13.41 -10.54 -9.72
CA ILE A 298 14.10 -9.46 -9.01
C ILE A 298 15.25 -10.04 -8.18
N GLU A 299 15.02 -11.10 -7.41
CA GLU A 299 16.06 -11.82 -6.66
C GLU A 299 17.21 -12.22 -7.59
N ARG A 300 16.88 -12.83 -8.72
CA ARG A 300 17.89 -13.28 -9.70
C ARG A 300 18.65 -12.10 -10.34
N ALA A 301 17.98 -10.99 -10.56
CA ALA A 301 18.61 -9.79 -11.11
C ALA A 301 19.57 -9.13 -10.12
N LEU A 302 19.23 -9.12 -8.83
CA LEU A 302 20.09 -8.64 -7.75
C LEU A 302 21.33 -9.51 -7.60
N GLU A 303 21.20 -10.84 -7.66
CA GLU A 303 22.34 -11.78 -7.63
C GLU A 303 23.34 -11.59 -8.79
N LEU A 304 22.88 -11.06 -9.92
CA LEU A 304 23.69 -10.87 -11.14
C LEU A 304 24.29 -9.46 -11.25
N THR A 305 23.93 -8.56 -10.35
CA THR A 305 24.32 -7.15 -10.41
C THR A 305 25.41 -6.86 -9.40
N ASP A 306 26.67 -6.82 -9.87
CA ASP A 306 27.85 -6.57 -9.02
C ASP A 306 28.25 -5.08 -8.94
N ASN A 307 27.53 -4.20 -9.64
CA ASN A 307 27.80 -2.75 -9.68
C ASN A 307 26.49 -1.97 -9.63
N TYR A 308 26.48 -0.89 -8.85
CA TYR A 308 25.34 -0.01 -8.65
C TYR A 308 25.71 1.42 -9.05
N TYR A 309 24.70 2.22 -9.36
CA TYR A 309 24.87 3.65 -9.58
C TYR A 309 25.34 4.31 -8.28
N ASP A 310 26.37 5.15 -8.35
CA ASP A 310 26.75 6.03 -7.25
C ASP A 310 26.57 7.47 -7.72
N PRO A 311 25.66 8.25 -7.10
CA PRO A 311 25.48 9.66 -7.47
C PRO A 311 26.76 10.49 -7.30
N ARG A 312 27.76 9.99 -6.56
CA ARG A 312 29.07 10.64 -6.34
C ARG A 312 30.10 10.35 -7.45
N ASP A 313 29.82 9.42 -8.36
CA ASP A 313 30.73 9.02 -9.45
C ASP A 313 30.56 9.85 -10.74
N THR A 314 29.70 10.89 -10.73
CA THR A 314 29.57 11.83 -11.85
C THR A 314 30.57 12.99 -11.72
N VAL A 315 31.60 12.98 -12.59
CA VAL A 315 32.55 14.09 -12.86
C VAL A 315 32.27 14.69 -14.22
#